data_AF-A0A855K7Z1-F1
#
_entry.id   AF-A0A855K7Z1-F1
#
_cell.length_a   1.000
_cell.length_b   1.000
_cell.length_c   1.000
_cell.angle_alpha   90.00
_cell.angle_beta   90.00
_cell.angle_gamma   90.00
#
_symmetry.space_group_name_H-M   'P 1'
#
loop_
_entity.id
_entity.type
_entity.pdbx_description
1 polymer ?
#
loop_
_entity_poly.entity_id
_entity_poly.type
_entity_poly.pdbx_seq_one_letter_code
_entity_poly.pdbx_strand_id
1 'polypeptide(L)' 'MKFCIVGAGFSGAVIGRALAQADHDVVIVDERSH' A
#
# COMPACT_ATOMS: atom_id res chain seq x y z
N MET A 1 8.93 -6.51 -7.03
CA MET A 1 9.78 -5.96 -5.94
C MET A 1 8.94 -5.86 -4.68
N LYS A 2 9.55 -5.66 -3.50
CA LYS A 2 8.82 -5.54 -2.23
C LYS A 2 8.75 -4.07 -1.78
N PHE A 3 7.54 -3.57 -1.54
CA PHE A 3 7.27 -2.20 -1.12
C PHE A 3 6.55 -2.17 0.22
N CYS A 4 6.94 -1.21 1.06
CA CYS A 4 6.24 -0.88 2.29
C CYS A 4 5.68 0.53 2.16
N ILE A 5 4.37 0.68 2.36
CA ILE A 5 3.67 1.96 2.33
C ILE A 5 3.16 2.26 3.73
N VAL A 6 3.51 3.43 4.27
CA VAL A 6 3.03 3.91 5.57
C VAL A 6 1.88 4.88 5.33
N GLY A 7 0.71 4.54 5.86
CA GLY A 7 -0.57 5.22 5.66
C GLY A 7 -1.45 4.50 4.62
N ALA A 8 -2.63 4.06 5.07
CA ALA A 8 -3.73 3.47 4.29
C ALA A 8 -4.81 4.50 3.91
N GLY A 9 -4.49 5.80 3.95
CA GLY A 9 -5.33 6.85 3.37
C GLY A 9 -5.47 6.75 1.84
N PHE A 10 -6.10 7.74 1.21
CA PHE A 10 -6.41 7.69 -0.23
C PHE A 10 -5.18 7.39 -1.11
N SER A 11 -4.10 8.15 -0.94
CA SER A 11 -2.89 7.96 -1.74
C SER A 11 -2.25 6.59 -1.50
N GLY A 12 -2.16 6.14 -0.25
CA GLY A 12 -1.56 4.85 0.10
C GLY A 12 -2.33 3.67 -0.49
N ALA A 13 -3.66 3.72 -0.43
CA ALA A 13 -4.54 2.71 -1.03
C ALA A 13 -4.42 2.68 -2.57
N VAL A 14 -4.42 3.84 -3.23
CA VAL A 14 -4.33 3.93 -4.71
C VAL A 14 -2.95 3.46 -5.21
N ILE A 15 -1.88 3.92 -4.57
CA ILE A 15 -0.51 3.52 -4.93
C ILE A 15 -0.30 2.03 -4.66
N GLY A 16 -0.73 1.55 -3.49
CA GLY A 16 -0.61 0.15 -3.12
C GLY A 16 -1.35 -0.78 -4.10
N ARG A 17 -2.56 -0.38 -4.52
CA ARG A 17 -3.30 -1.08 -5.58
C ARG A 17 -2.54 -1.10 -6.90
N ALA A 18 -2.02 0.04 -7.36
CA ALA A 18 -1.29 0.12 -8.62
C ALA A 18 -0.03 -0.76 -8.62
N LEU A 19 0.73 -0.75 -7.51
CA LEU A 19 1.91 -1.59 -7.35
C LEU A 19 1.55 -3.09 -7.28
N ALA A 20 0.49 -3.46 -6.56
CA ALA A 20 0.03 -4.84 -6.52
C ALA A 20 -0.42 -5.34 -7.89
N GLN A 21 -1.11 -4.50 -8.67
CA GLN A 21 -1.51 -4.82 -10.06
C GLN A 21 -0.31 -4.96 -11.02
N ALA A 22 0.83 -4.35 -10.70
CA ALA A 22 2.09 -4.49 -11.43
C ALA A 22 2.94 -5.69 -10.95
N ASP A 23 2.34 -6.66 -10.25
CA ASP A 23 3.00 -7.86 -9.72
C ASP A 23 4.14 -7.53 -8.74
N HIS A 24 3.89 -6.56 -7.86
CA HIS A 24 4.77 -6.24 -6.74
C HIS A 24 4.18 -6.73 -5.40
N ASP A 25 5.07 -7.17 -4.51
CA ASP A 25 4.72 -7.50 -3.12
C ASP A 25 4.59 -6.19 -2.34
N VAL A 26 3.41 -5.92 -1.79
CA VAL A 26 3.11 -4.64 -1.12
C VAL A 26 2.57 -4.92 0.27
N VAL A 27 3.18 -4.26 1.26
CA VAL A 27 2.68 -4.19 2.63
C VAL A 27 2.26 -2.75 2.89
N ILE A 28 1.03 -2.55 3.36
CA ILE A 28 0.54 -1.26 3.82
C ILE A 28 0.40 -1.34 5.35
N VAL A 29 0.98 -0.37 6.05
CA VAL A 29 0.84 -0.22 7.50
C VAL A 29 0.20 1.12 7.80
N ASP A 30 -0.80 1.14 8.69
CA ASP A 30 -1.43 2.36 9.19
C ASP A 30 -1.55 2.26 10.72
N GLU A 31 -1.48 3.40 11.41
CA GLU A 31 -1.70 3.46 12.86
C GLU A 31 -3.18 3.33 13.21
N ARG A 32 -4.06 3.70 12.28
CA ARG A 32 -5.50 3.68 12.42
C ARG A 32 -5.98 2.25 12.29
N SER A 33 -6.99 1.91 13.10
CA SER A 33 -7.52 0.56 13.19
C SER A 33 -8.58 0.22 12.13
N HIS A 34 -8.75 1.06 11.11
CA HIS A 34 -9.80 0.90 10.08
C HIS A 34 -9.23 0.47 8.74
#